data_AF-A0A1G8EUY3-F1
#
_entry.id   AF-A0A1G8EUY3-F1
#
_cell.length_a   1.000
_cell.length_b   1.000
_cell.length_c   1.000
_cell.angle_alpha   90.00
_cell.angle_beta   90.00
_cell.angle_gamma   90.00
#
_symmetry.space_group_name_H-M   'P 1'
#
loop_
_entity.id
_entity.type
_entity.pdbx_description
1 polymer ?
#
loop_
_entity_poly.entity_id
_entity_poly.type
_entity_poly.pdbx_seq_one_letter_code
_entity_poly.pdbx_strand_id
1 'polypeptide(L)'
;MSETPETDAILLASTRIPDLRDREIDVLKHLLLGHSNRQIASRLGISEFTVKVHVGNALKKLDLESRLQLGIAAYIHLTGCKCLESRLLSSTA
;
A
#
# COMPACT_ATOMS: atom_id res chain seq x y z
N MET A 1 -19.78 22.84 5.14
CA MET A 1 -19.64 21.67 4.24
C MET A 1 -18.17 21.56 3.94
N SER A 2 -17.44 20.80 4.75
CA SER A 2 -15.99 20.66 4.66
C SER A 2 -15.70 19.58 3.64
N GLU A 3 -15.40 19.96 2.40
CA GLU A 3 -14.63 19.08 1.52
C GLU A 3 -13.28 18.88 2.21
N THR A 4 -13.03 17.70 2.76
CA THR A 4 -11.77 17.42 3.46
C THR A 4 -10.69 17.17 2.41
N PRO A 5 -9.58 17.94 2.40
CA PRO A 5 -8.48 17.75 1.45
C PRO A 5 -7.85 16.35 1.53
N GLU A 6 -8.10 15.64 2.63
CA GLU A 6 -7.66 14.27 2.87
C GLU A 6 -8.27 13.25 1.90
N THR A 7 -9.51 13.44 1.44
CA THR A 7 -10.18 12.46 0.54
C THR A 7 -9.60 12.53 -0.87
N ASP A 8 -9.39 13.74 -1.39
CA ASP A 8 -8.80 13.97 -2.71
C ASP A 8 -7.35 13.51 -2.77
N ALA A 9 -6.60 13.69 -1.67
CA ALA A 9 -5.23 13.19 -1.55
C ALA A 9 -5.16 11.67 -1.68
N ILE A 10 -6.08 10.93 -1.05
CA ILE A 10 -6.16 9.46 -1.14
C ILE A 10 -6.49 9.03 -2.58
N LEU A 11 -7.43 9.70 -3.24
CA LEU A 11 -7.82 9.37 -4.60
C LEU A 11 -6.66 9.62 -5.58
N LEU A 12 -5.97 10.76 -5.46
CA LEU A 12 -4.78 11.05 -6.24
C LEU A 12 -3.66 10.04 -5.96
N ALA A 13 -3.43 9.67 -4.70
CA ALA A 13 -2.46 8.64 -4.33
C ALA A 13 -2.77 7.29 -4.97
N SER A 14 -4.05 6.90 -5.08
CA SER A 14 -4.45 5.63 -5.71
C SER A 14 -3.98 5.51 -7.16
N THR A 15 -3.89 6.62 -7.90
CA THR A 15 -3.40 6.63 -9.30
C THR A 15 -1.89 6.43 -9.41
N ARG A 16 -1.14 6.73 -8.35
CA ARG A 16 0.33 6.68 -8.28
C ARG A 16 0.87 5.39 -7.66
N ILE A 17 0.00 4.46 -7.28
CA ILE A 17 0.40 3.14 -6.76
C ILE A 17 1.29 2.33 -7.72
N PRO A 18 1.10 2.38 -9.05
CA PRO A 18 2.02 1.75 -10.00
C PRO A 18 3.48 2.23 -9.91
N ASP A 19 3.74 3.42 -9.33
CA ASP A 19 5.08 4.00 -9.20
C ASP A 19 5.86 3.48 -7.97
N LEU A 20 5.20 2.66 -7.14
CA LEU A 20 5.84 1.99 -6.02
C LEU A 20 6.84 0.92 -6.52
N ARG A 21 7.93 0.75 -5.79
CA ARG A 21 8.92 -0.30 -6.06
C ARG A 21 8.32 -1.66 -5.71
N ASP A 22 8.85 -2.74 -6.32
CA ASP A 22 8.33 -4.09 -6.10
C ASP A 22 8.23 -4.46 -4.62
N ARG A 23 9.24 -4.13 -3.80
CA ARG A 23 9.20 -4.38 -2.35
C ARG A 23 8.15 -3.55 -1.60
N GLU A 24 7.87 -2.34 -2.07
CA GLU A 24 6.79 -1.51 -1.50
C GLU A 24 5.43 -2.11 -1.86
N ILE A 25 5.27 -2.60 -3.09
CA ILE A 25 4.06 -3.30 -3.55
C ILE A 25 3.85 -4.60 -2.75
N ASP A 26 4.89 -5.41 -2.52
CA ASP A 26 4.78 -6.66 -1.75
C ASP A 26 4.31 -6.41 -0.31
N VAL A 27 4.84 -5.36 0.33
CA VAL A 27 4.37 -4.92 1.66
C VAL A 27 2.91 -4.45 1.59
N LEU A 28 2.54 -3.71 0.55
CA LEU A 28 1.19 -3.20 0.34
C LEU A 28 0.16 -4.33 0.16
N LYS A 29 0.51 -5.41 -0.57
CA LYS A 29 -0.32 -6.62 -0.72
C LYS A 29 -0.71 -7.19 0.63
N HIS A 30 0.26 -7.39 1.50
CA HIS A 30 -0.01 -7.96 2.82
C HIS A 30 -0.70 -6.98 3.77
N LEU A 31 -0.46 -5.67 3.60
CA LEU A 31 -1.18 -4.63 4.33
C LEU A 31 -2.68 -4.67 4.02
N LEU A 32 -3.05 -4.85 2.74
CA LEU A 32 -4.44 -5.00 2.30
C LEU A 32 -5.12 -6.24 2.88
N LEU A 33 -4.36 -7.31 3.13
CA LEU A 33 -4.84 -8.51 3.82
C LEU A 33 -5.00 -8.32 5.35
N GLY A 34 -4.76 -7.11 5.87
CA GLY A 34 -4.87 -6.80 7.30
C GLY A 34 -3.71 -7.33 8.14
N HIS A 35 -2.60 -7.75 7.54
CA HIS A 35 -1.45 -8.25 8.31
C HIS A 35 -0.77 -7.12 9.10
N SER A 36 -0.34 -7.42 10.32
CA SER A 36 0.53 -6.55 11.13
C SER A 36 1.96 -6.49 10.56
N ASN A 37 2.76 -5.48 10.91
CA ASN A 37 4.14 -5.39 10.42
C ASN A 37 4.98 -6.63 10.76
N ARG A 38 4.75 -7.24 11.93
CA ARG A 38 5.40 -8.49 12.33
C ARG A 38 4.99 -9.65 11.43
N GLN A 39 3.69 -9.75 11.12
CA GLN A 39 3.15 -10.75 10.20
C GLN A 39 3.64 -10.59 8.76
N ILE A 40 3.80 -9.36 8.29
CA ILE A 40 4.38 -9.03 6.98
C ILE A 40 5.86 -9.42 6.96
N ALA A 41 6.60 -9.05 8.00
CA ALA A 41 8.02 -9.37 8.15
C ALA A 41 8.27 -10.88 8.05
N SER A 42 7.50 -11.69 8.78
CA SER A 42 7.59 -13.16 8.71
C SER A 42 7.28 -13.72 7.33
N ARG A 43 6.32 -13.15 6.59
CA ARG A 43 5.94 -13.64 5.25
C ARG A 43 6.96 -13.26 4.17
N LEU A 44 7.56 -12.08 4.29
CA LEU A 44 8.54 -11.57 3.33
C LEU A 44 9.99 -11.94 3.68
N GLY A 45 10.23 -12.61 4.82
CA GLY A 45 11.58 -12.99 5.26
C GLY A 45 12.47 -11.79 5.63
N ILE A 46 11.87 -10.69 6.10
CA ILE A 46 12.58 -9.45 6.47
C ILE A 46 12.29 -9.06 7.92
N SER A 47 12.99 -8.05 8.45
CA SER A 47 12.73 -7.55 9.80
C SER A 47 11.48 -6.65 9.86
N GLU A 48 10.82 -6.58 11.03
CA GLU A 48 9.70 -5.64 11.24
C GLU A 48 10.11 -4.17 11.01
N PHE A 49 11.35 -3.83 11.38
CA PHE A 49 11.93 -2.52 11.10
C PHE A 49 12.00 -2.24 9.60
N THR A 50 12.45 -3.22 8.80
CA THR A 50 12.49 -3.11 7.34
C THR A 50 11.09 -2.91 6.74
N VAL A 51 10.07 -3.60 7.28
CA VAL A 51 8.67 -3.36 6.87
C VAL A 51 8.27 -1.91 7.15
N LYS A 52 8.56 -1.37 8.34
CA LYS A 52 8.27 0.03 8.68
C LYS A 52 8.96 1.00 7.72
N VAL A 53 10.19 0.72 7.31
CA VAL A 53 10.91 1.51 6.30
C VAL A 53 10.20 1.46 4.95
N HIS A 54 9.77 0.29 4.46
CA HIS A 54 9.02 0.19 3.21
C HIS A 54 7.68 0.92 3.27
N VAL A 55 6.92 0.79 4.36
CA VAL A 55 5.67 1.53 4.58
C VAL A 55 5.92 3.04 4.59
N GLY A 56 6.94 3.49 5.32
CA GLY A 56 7.30 4.91 5.39
C GLY A 56 7.73 5.48 4.02
N ASN A 57 8.45 4.71 3.23
CA ASN A 57 8.82 5.12 1.87
C ASN A 57 7.60 5.19 0.93
N ALA A 58 6.67 4.23 1.03
CA ALA A 58 5.42 4.26 0.26
C ALA A 58 4.55 5.47 0.64
N LEU A 59 4.42 5.77 1.93
CA LEU A 59 3.71 6.94 2.44
C LEU A 59 4.31 8.24 1.90
N LYS A 60 5.64 8.41 2.01
CA LYS A 60 6.34 9.60 1.48
C LYS A 60 6.18 9.78 -0.02
N LYS A 61 6.22 8.69 -0.80
CA LYS A 61 6.06 8.75 -2.25
C LYS A 61 4.64 9.14 -2.67
N LEU A 62 3.64 8.66 -1.93
CA LEU A 62 2.23 8.89 -2.22
C LEU A 62 1.69 10.16 -1.56
N ASP A 63 2.52 10.84 -0.76
CA ASP A 63 2.15 12.01 0.04
C ASP A 63 0.99 11.71 1.01
N LEU A 64 1.14 10.58 1.72
CA LEU A 64 0.16 10.11 2.70
C LEU A 64 0.78 10.11 4.10
N GLU A 65 -0.07 10.29 5.11
CA GLU A 65 0.38 10.44 6.51
C GLU A 65 0.10 9.20 7.34
N SER A 66 -0.86 8.36 6.93
CA SER A 66 -1.28 7.19 7.73
C SER A 66 -1.29 5.88 6.96
N ARG A 67 -1.00 4.80 7.69
CA ARG A 67 -1.18 3.41 7.21
C ARG A 67 -2.59 3.16 6.68
N LEU A 68 -3.60 3.78 7.31
CA LEU A 68 -4.98 3.63 6.91
C LEU A 68 -5.22 4.25 5.54
N GLN A 69 -4.76 5.49 5.32
CA GLN A 69 -4.82 6.16 4.01
C GLN A 69 -4.12 5.32 2.93
N LEU A 70 -2.95 4.76 3.24
CA LEU A 70 -2.23 3.87 2.32
C LEU A 70 -3.03 2.62 1.95
N GLY A 71 -3.69 2.00 2.93
CA GLY A 71 -4.56 0.85 2.71
C GLY A 71 -5.79 1.20 1.86
N ILE A 72 -6.43 2.35 2.13
CA ILE A 72 -7.59 2.82 1.38
C ILE A 72 -7.20 3.16 -0.07
N ALA A 73 -6.09 3.89 -0.29
CA ALA A 73 -5.60 4.19 -1.62
C ALA A 73 -5.32 2.92 -2.43
N ALA A 74 -4.72 1.91 -1.80
CA ALA A 74 -4.46 0.60 -2.41
C ALA A 74 -5.75 -0.16 -2.76
N TYR A 75 -6.75 -0.10 -1.89
CA TYR A 75 -8.06 -0.71 -2.12
C TYR A 75 -8.82 -0.02 -3.25
N ILE A 76 -8.81 1.32 -3.31
CA ILE A 76 -9.40 2.10 -4.40
C ILE A 76 -8.73 1.76 -5.73
N HIS A 77 -7.40 1.67 -5.75
CA HIS A 77 -6.68 1.33 -6.97
C HIS A 77 -7.03 -0.07 -7.49
N LEU A 78 -7.18 -1.05 -6.59
CA LEU A 78 -7.64 -2.40 -6.93
C LEU A 78 -9.04 -2.44 -7.50
N THR A 79 -9.98 -1.75 -6.86
CA THR A 79 -11.38 -1.76 -7.26
C THR A 79 -11.62 -0.93 -8.53
N GLY A 80 -10.76 0.05 -8.83
CA GLY A 80 -10.85 0.89 -10.03
C GLY A 80 -10.12 0.35 -11.27
N CYS A 81 -9.15 -0.55 -11.14
CA CYS A 81 -8.35 -1.06 -12.26
C CYS A 81 -8.07 -2.57 -12.15
N LYS A 82 -8.62 -3.36 -13.08
CA LYS A 82 -8.40 -4.82 -13.21
C LYS A 82 -6.92 -5.24 -13.39
N CYS A 83 -6.01 -4.30 -13.64
CA CYS A 83 -4.60 -4.57 -13.91
C CYS A 83 -3.76 -4.88 -12.65
N LEU A 84 -4.17 -4.43 -11.46
CA LEU A 84 -3.37 -4.63 -10.24
C LEU A 84 -3.60 -6.02 -9.60
N GLU A 85 -4.78 -6.62 -9.81
CA GLU A 85 -5.11 -7.97 -9.33
C GLU A 85 -4.07 -9.01 -9.76
N SER A 86 -3.62 -8.97 -11.02
CA SER A 86 -2.64 -9.95 -11.53
C SER A 86 -1.29 -9.82 -10.81
N ARG A 87 -0.87 -8.62 -10.41
CA ARG A 87 0.42 -8.36 -9.76
C ARG A 87 0.35 -8.54 -8.24
N LEU A 88 -0.82 -8.39 -7.61
CA LEU A 88 -1.02 -8.70 -6.19
C LEU A 88 -1.23 -10.19 -5.92
N LEU A 89 -1.92 -10.90 -6.83
CA LEU A 89 -2.28 -12.31 -6.66
C LEU A 89 -1.24 -13.29 -7.25
N SER A 90 -0.26 -12.82 -8.03
CA SER A 90 0.80 -13.68 -8.60
C SER A 90 1.92 -14.06 -7.63
N SER A 91 1.88 -13.60 -6.37
CA SER A 91 2.93 -13.85 -5.37
C SER A 91 2.43 -14.79 -4.26
N THR A 92 1.81 -15.89 -4.65
CA THR A 92 1.61 -17.08 -3.83
C THR A 92 2.14 -18.28 -4.61
N ALA A 93 3.46 -18.43 -4.63
CA ALA A 93 4.19 -19.64 -4.99
C ALA A 93 5.45 -19.69 -4.14
#